data_AF-E4PPJ7-F1
#
_entry.id   AF-E4PPJ7-F1
#
_cell.length_a   1.000
_cell.length_b   1.000
_cell.length_c   1.000
_cell.angle_alpha   90.00
_cell.angle_beta   90.00
_cell.angle_gamma   90.00
#
_symmetry.space_group_name_H-M   'P 1'
#
loop_
_entity.id
_entity.type
_entity.pdbx_description
1 polymer ?
#
loop_
_entity_poly.entity_id
_entity_poly.type
_entity_poly.pdbx_seq_one_letter_code
_entity_poly.pdbx_strand_id
1 'polypeptide(L)'
;MTPDVRNQKKTIMRLRFQQACEAHQEGNYEEAAQRISQIHQMVSSNMGVDSDLYWYGLNLTITWAEFFLQDETRDFNAWAVGQACTALRAAA
;
A
#
# COMPACT_ATOMS: atom_id res chain seq x y z
N MET A 1 13.97 -9.10 15.14
CA MET A 1 14.41 -8.34 13.95
C MET A 1 15.03 -7.02 14.41
N THR A 2 16.11 -6.54 13.77
CA THR A 2 16.69 -5.24 14.13
C THR A 2 15.87 -4.09 13.52
N PRO A 3 15.93 -2.87 14.10
CA PRO A 3 15.25 -1.69 13.54
C PRO A 3 15.63 -1.39 12.10
N ASP A 4 16.90 -1.53 11.73
CA ASP A 4 17.38 -1.24 10.37
C ASP A 4 16.78 -2.20 9.33
N VAL A 5 16.76 -3.51 9.65
CA VAL A 5 16.14 -4.53 8.79
C VAL A 5 14.64 -4.26 8.66
N ARG A 6 13.98 -3.85 9.74
CA ARG A 6 12.56 -3.45 9.71
C ARG A 6 12.35 -2.25 8.77
N ASN A 7 13.16 -1.21 8.91
CA ASN A 7 13.06 -0.02 8.09
C ASN A 7 13.33 -0.32 6.61
N GLN A 8 14.31 -1.18 6.31
CA GLN A 8 14.55 -1.65 4.95
C GLN A 8 13.34 -2.37 4.36
N LYS A 9 12.72 -3.30 5.11
CA LYS A 9 11.50 -3.99 4.67
C LYS A 9 10.32 -3.04 4.45
N LYS A 10 10.11 -2.05 5.33
CA LYS A 10 9.09 -0.99 5.13
C LYS A 10 9.36 -0.18 3.86
N THR A 11 10.62 0.18 3.60
CA THR A 11 11.00 0.90 2.38
C THR A 11 10.74 0.08 1.13
N ILE A 12 11.01 -1.23 1.14
CA ILE A 12 10.70 -2.12 0.02
C ILE A 12 9.18 -2.21 -0.21
N MET A 13 8.39 -2.38 0.84
CA MET A 13 6.92 -2.41 0.73
C MET A 13 6.37 -1.09 0.14
N ARG A 14 6.88 0.07 0.57
CA ARG A 14 6.52 1.37 -0.02
C ARG A 14 6.87 1.46 -1.49
N LEU A 15 8.07 1.04 -1.86
CA LEU A 15 8.49 1.06 -3.26
C LEU A 15 7.57 0.21 -4.13
N ARG A 16 7.19 -0.99 -3.68
CA ARG A 16 6.23 -1.84 -4.40
C ARG A 16 4.86 -1.19 -4.51
N PHE A 17 4.40 -0.54 -3.45
CA PHE A 17 3.12 0.15 -3.47
C PHE A 17 3.11 1.32 -4.47
N GLN A 18 4.17 2.13 -4.46
CA GLN A 18 4.37 3.22 -5.43
C GLN A 18 4.38 2.69 -6.87
N GLN A 19 5.14 1.63 -7.14
CA GLN A 19 5.17 0.98 -8.45
C GLN A 19 3.81 0.42 -8.89
N ALA A 20 3.00 -0.06 -7.94
CA ALA A 20 1.63 -0.48 -8.26
C ALA A 20 0.76 0.70 -8.70
N CYS A 21 0.86 1.84 -8.01
CA CYS A 21 0.12 3.06 -8.34
C CYS A 21 0.50 3.59 -9.73
N GLU A 22 1.81 3.64 -10.03
CA GLU A 22 2.34 4.07 -11.33
C GLU A 22 1.86 3.13 -12.45
N ALA A 23 2.01 1.82 -12.27
CA ALA A 23 1.54 0.84 -13.25
C ALA A 23 0.03 0.95 -13.49
N HIS A 24 -0.79 1.15 -12.45
CA HIS A 24 -2.23 1.34 -12.61
C HIS A 24 -2.57 2.62 -13.37
N GLN A 25 -1.89 3.72 -13.09
CA GLN A 25 -2.07 4.99 -13.79
C GLN A 25 -1.76 4.86 -15.29
N GLU A 26 -0.77 4.04 -15.65
CA GLU A 26 -0.40 3.73 -17.02
C GLU A 26 -1.32 2.69 -17.70
N GLY A 27 -2.27 2.11 -16.97
CA GLY A 27 -3.16 1.04 -17.46
C GLY A 27 -2.51 -0.35 -17.47
N ASN A 28 -1.32 -0.50 -16.88
CA ASN A 28 -0.58 -1.75 -16.74
C ASN A 28 -1.10 -2.56 -15.53
N TYR A 29 -2.37 -2.98 -15.58
CA TYR A 29 -3.07 -3.57 -14.44
C TYR A 29 -2.46 -4.89 -13.95
N GLU A 30 -1.90 -5.71 -14.84
CA GLU A 30 -1.22 -6.96 -14.46
C GLU A 30 0.03 -6.68 -13.63
N GLU A 31 0.83 -5.69 -14.04
CA GLU A 31 1.99 -5.26 -13.26
C GLU A 31 1.55 -4.68 -11.92
N ALA A 32 0.52 -3.83 -11.90
CA ALA A 32 -0.02 -3.28 -10.65
C ALA A 32 -0.44 -4.39 -9.66
N ALA A 33 -1.18 -5.39 -10.14
CA ALA A 33 -1.58 -6.54 -9.34
C ALA A 33 -0.37 -7.37 -8.86
N GLN A 34 0.65 -7.55 -9.72
CA GLN A 34 1.87 -8.25 -9.35
C GLN A 34 2.62 -7.52 -8.22
N ARG A 35 2.74 -6.19 -8.28
CA ARG A 35 3.40 -5.39 -7.24
C ARG A 35 2.69 -5.48 -5.90
N ILE A 36 1.36 -5.45 -5.88
CA ILE A 36 0.57 -5.65 -4.65
C ILE A 36 0.69 -7.08 -4.12
N SER A 37 0.69 -8.08 -4.99
CA SER A 37 0.91 -9.48 -4.60
C SER A 37 2.26 -9.68 -3.89
N GLN A 38 3.32 -8.98 -4.33
CA GLN A 38 4.61 -9.00 -3.65
C GLN A 38 4.53 -8.42 -2.23
N ILE A 39 3.75 -7.36 -2.00
CA ILE A 39 3.50 -6.84 -0.65
C ILE A 39 2.76 -7.90 0.18
N HIS A 40 1.74 -8.56 -0.38
CA HIS A 40 1.00 -9.60 0.33
C HIS A 40 1.89 -10.80 0.72
N GLN A 41 2.78 -11.25 -0.16
CA GLN A 41 3.78 -12.28 0.16
C GLN A 41 4.68 -11.85 1.33
N MET A 42 5.12 -10.58 1.33
CA MET A 42 5.90 -10.03 2.44
C MET A 42 5.07 -9.97 3.74
N VAL A 43 3.80 -9.58 3.70
CA VAL A 43 2.90 -9.58 4.88
C VAL A 43 2.82 -10.99 5.47
N SER A 44 2.53 -11.99 4.65
CA SER A 44 2.46 -13.39 5.07
C SER A 44 3.75 -13.88 5.71
N SER A 45 4.91 -13.45 5.20
CA SER A 45 6.22 -13.81 5.78
C SER A 45 6.49 -13.18 7.16
N ASN A 46 5.79 -12.10 7.53
CA ASN A 46 5.97 -11.43 8.82
C ASN A 46 4.83 -11.76 9.81
N MET A 47 3.82 -12.54 9.40
CA MET A 47 2.74 -13.00 10.29
C MET A 47 3.31 -13.82 11.44
N GLY A 48 3.03 -13.41 12.68
CA GLY A 48 3.58 -14.04 13.89
C GLY A 48 5.08 -13.81 14.14
N VAL A 49 5.77 -13.06 13.25
CA VAL A 49 7.22 -12.78 13.37
C VAL A 49 7.48 -11.33 13.76
N ASP A 50 6.82 -10.37 13.11
CA ASP A 50 6.97 -8.94 13.39
C ASP A 50 5.62 -8.24 13.12
N SER A 51 4.92 -7.92 14.20
CA SER A 51 3.57 -7.34 14.14
C SER A 51 3.57 -5.97 13.45
N ASP A 52 4.60 -5.14 13.68
CA ASP A 52 4.71 -3.83 13.04
C ASP A 52 4.78 -3.97 11.52
N LEU A 53 5.58 -4.90 11.00
CA LEU A 53 5.70 -5.15 9.57
C LEU A 53 4.47 -5.79 8.97
N TYR A 54 3.87 -6.73 9.69
CA TYR A 54 2.62 -7.36 9.30
C TYR A 54 1.53 -6.30 9.07
N TRP A 55 1.27 -5.47 10.09
CA TRP A 55 0.24 -4.43 10.01
C TRP A 55 0.61 -3.33 9.02
N TYR A 56 1.89 -2.99 8.90
CA TYR A 56 2.35 -2.02 7.92
C TYR A 56 2.03 -2.45 6.49
N GLY A 57 2.39 -3.68 6.10
CA GLY A 57 2.08 -4.19 4.77
C GLY A 57 0.58 -4.44 4.55
N LEU A 58 -0.14 -4.89 5.59
CA LEU A 58 -1.58 -5.11 5.50
C LEU A 58 -2.33 -3.80 5.23
N ASN A 59 -1.95 -2.71 5.91
CA ASN A 59 -2.54 -1.40 5.66
C ASN A 59 -2.32 -0.93 4.22
N LEU A 60 -1.13 -1.16 3.64
CA LEU A 60 -0.90 -0.86 2.22
C LEU A 60 -1.85 -1.66 1.32
N THR A 61 -2.05 -2.95 1.58
CA THR A 61 -3.00 -3.76 0.78
C THR A 61 -4.45 -3.34 0.96
N ILE A 62 -4.84 -2.89 2.15
CA ILE A 62 -6.20 -2.37 2.43
C ILE A 62 -6.43 -1.08 1.66
N THR A 63 -5.50 -0.12 1.77
CA THR A 63 -5.58 1.15 1.03
C THR A 63 -5.66 0.93 -0.47
N TRP A 64 -4.93 -0.05 -1.01
CA TRP A 64 -5.07 -0.44 -2.41
C TRP A 64 -6.48 -0.93 -2.76
N ALA A 65 -7.03 -1.83 -1.94
CA ALA A 65 -8.37 -2.36 -2.16
C ALA A 65 -9.44 -1.26 -2.07
N GLU A 66 -9.33 -0.35 -1.10
CA GLU A 66 -10.23 0.79 -0.96
C GLU A 66 -10.20 1.70 -2.20
N PHE A 67 -9.02 1.95 -2.76
CA PHE A 67 -8.89 2.66 -4.02
C PHE A 67 -9.54 1.91 -5.19
N PHE A 68 -9.30 0.61 -5.31
CA PHE A 68 -9.86 -0.22 -6.39
C PHE A 68 -11.38 -0.32 -6.38
N LEU A 69 -11.99 -0.19 -5.20
CA LEU A 69 -13.45 -0.17 -5.04
C LEU A 69 -14.08 1.18 -5.42
N GLN A 70 -13.30 2.21 -5.75
CA GLN A 70 -13.84 3.48 -6.20
C GLN A 70 -14.22 3.40 -7.69
N ASP A 71 -15.52 3.49 -7.99
CA ASP A 71 -16.05 3.38 -9.37
C ASP A 71 -15.52 4.47 -10.33
N GLU A 72 -15.12 5.64 -9.82
CA GLU A 72 -14.85 6.83 -10.66
C GLU A 72 -13.39 7.32 -10.64
N THR A 73 -12.53 6.75 -9.79
CA THR A 73 -11.21 7.35 -9.53
C THR A 73 -10.09 6.56 -10.20
N ARG A 74 -9.54 7.09 -11.31
CA ARG A 74 -8.39 6.49 -12.01
C ARG A 74 -7.03 6.93 -11.45
N ASP A 75 -7.00 8.00 -10.68
CA ASP A 75 -5.80 8.59 -10.11
C ASP A 75 -5.72 8.30 -8.60
N PHE A 76 -4.80 7.40 -8.22
CA PHE A 76 -4.54 7.03 -6.84
C PHE A 76 -4.08 8.22 -5.99
N ASN A 77 -3.23 9.09 -6.53
CA ASN A 77 -2.67 10.21 -5.76
C ASN A 77 -3.74 11.24 -5.42
N ALA A 78 -4.60 11.57 -6.38
CA ALA A 78 -5.73 12.45 -6.15
C ALA A 78 -6.69 11.88 -5.10
N TRP A 79 -7.00 10.58 -5.19
CA TRP A 79 -7.82 9.87 -4.21
C TRP A 79 -7.19 9.90 -2.81
N ALA A 80 -5.90 9.57 -2.70
CA ALA A 80 -5.18 9.52 -1.43
C ALA A 80 -5.13 10.89 -0.74
N VAL A 81 -4.95 11.98 -1.49
CA VAL A 81 -5.05 13.35 -0.94
C VAL A 81 -6.46 13.62 -0.41
N GLY A 82 -7.50 13.22 -1.15
CA GLY A 82 -8.89 13.33 -0.69
C GLY A 82 -9.15 12.61 0.63
N GLN A 83 -8.62 11.39 0.78
CA GLN A 83 -8.69 10.63 2.04
C GLN A 83 -7.95 11.34 3.18
N ALA A 84 -6.73 11.82 2.94
CA ALA A 84 -5.95 12.55 3.94
C ALA A 84 -6.67 13.82 4.40
N CYS A 85 -7.23 14.61 3.48
CA CYS A 85 -8.02 15.79 3.81
C CYS A 85 -9.28 15.45 4.62
N THR A 86 -9.95 14.34 4.31
CA THR A 86 -11.14 13.88 5.04
C THR A 86 -10.80 13.49 6.47
N ALA A 87 -9.71 12.73 6.66
CA ALA A 87 -9.23 12.35 7.97
C ALA A 87 -8.84 13.57 8.83
N LEU A 88 -8.16 14.55 8.24
CA LEU A 88 -7.79 15.80 8.93
C LEU A 88 -9.03 16.59 9.41
N ARG A 89 -10.10 16.64 8.60
CA ARG A 89 -11.34 17.31 9.00
C ARG A 89 -12.09 16.57 10.10
N ALA A 90 -12.05 15.24 10.10
CA ALA A 90 -12.71 14.43 11.12
C ALA A 90 -12.02 14.51 12.50
N ALA A 91 -10.76 14.93 12.53
CA ALA A 91 -9.96 15.06 13.75
C ALA A 91 -10.00 16.47 14.39
N ALA A 92 -10.66 17.43 13.74
CA ALA A 92 -10.80 18.82 14.19
C ALA A 92 -12.14 19.04 14.91
#